data_AF-A0A2H5DUW4-F1
#
_entry.id   AF-A0A2H5DUW4-F1
#
_cell.length_a   1.000
_cell.length_b   1.000
_cell.length_c   1.000
_cell.angle_alpha   90.00
_cell.angle_beta   90.00
_cell.angle_gamma   90.00
#
_symmetry.space_group_name_H-M   'P 1'
#
loop_
_entity.id
_entity.type
_entity.pdbx_description
1 polymer ?
#
loop_
_entity_poly.entity_id
_entity_poly.type
_entity_poly.pdbx_seq_one_letter_code
_entity_poly.pdbx_strand_id
1 'polypeptide(L)'
;MAADIYARIRQAAFELVGEGVWPTVVEVRARLGSGSNTTINNTLKAWRQEFLARVAVSSRRPDWPPSLVEAFEQVWQKACDESERQLESVRQEMEAEAAGLRAESEALTAAGQRAEAEAQSLRHQLELGAARQVELDAALRRERLQLEALQREREALSVAAEALRGELAEARQASDARQAELEQRHEQALREARAESERKEALAYERLEGLRVRLYQQVEDERRDMKGQLQKQETVLQQTRQDAAKVEGLWRERMLERERDNGGLLARLELSQQQADAAREELERQRGAGEAAAARVLEQAAELARLQERQRLQREHWLERIEGALAANAAPVETEARRSWLEALLEPRA
;
A
#
# COMPACT_ATOMS: atom_id res chain seq x y z
N MET A 1 -46.95 -168.34 8.16
CA MET A 1 -47.10 -166.88 7.99
C MET A 1 -45.91 -166.18 7.30
N ALA A 2 -44.74 -166.79 7.12
CA ALA A 2 -43.61 -166.13 6.43
C ALA A 2 -43.71 -166.12 4.88
N ALA A 3 -44.40 -167.09 4.26
CA ALA A 3 -44.52 -167.19 2.79
C ALA A 3 -45.38 -166.07 2.17
N ASP A 4 -46.31 -165.49 2.93
CA ASP A 4 -47.27 -164.48 2.45
C ASP A 4 -46.59 -163.12 2.17
N ILE A 5 -45.60 -162.73 2.99
CA ILE A 5 -44.95 -161.42 2.82
C ILE A 5 -44.08 -161.35 1.57
N TYR A 6 -43.42 -162.45 1.18
CA TYR A 6 -42.62 -162.51 -0.05
C TYR A 6 -43.50 -162.38 -1.30
N ALA A 7 -44.68 -163.00 -1.32
CA ALA A 7 -45.62 -162.89 -2.42
C ALA A 7 -46.18 -161.47 -2.53
N ARG A 8 -46.55 -160.84 -1.40
CA ARG A 8 -46.99 -159.45 -1.35
C ARG A 8 -45.92 -158.46 -1.82
N ILE A 9 -44.64 -158.69 -1.48
CA ILE A 9 -43.52 -157.90 -1.98
C ILE A 9 -43.39 -157.99 -3.51
N ARG A 10 -43.47 -159.21 -4.08
CA ARG A 10 -43.42 -159.39 -5.54
C ARG A 10 -44.63 -158.76 -6.23
N GLN A 11 -45.82 -158.88 -5.65
CA GLN A 11 -47.04 -158.27 -6.17
C GLN A 11 -46.94 -156.74 -6.19
N ALA A 12 -46.51 -156.13 -5.09
CA ALA A 12 -46.26 -154.69 -5.02
C ALA A 12 -45.20 -154.23 -6.04
N ALA A 13 -44.15 -155.03 -6.27
CA ALA A 13 -43.14 -154.73 -7.28
C ALA A 13 -43.70 -154.81 -8.71
N PHE A 14 -44.58 -155.78 -9.01
CA PHE A 14 -45.27 -155.88 -10.30
C PHE A 14 -46.21 -154.70 -10.54
N GLU A 15 -46.98 -154.29 -9.54
CA GLU A 15 -47.88 -153.14 -9.63
C GLU A 15 -47.12 -151.84 -9.89
N LEU A 16 -46.02 -151.60 -9.17
CA LEU A 16 -45.18 -150.42 -9.37
C LEU A 16 -44.62 -150.36 -10.79
N VAL A 17 -44.15 -151.47 -11.35
CA VAL A 17 -43.68 -151.50 -12.75
C VAL A 17 -44.83 -151.27 -13.73
N GLY A 18 -46.03 -151.78 -13.45
CA GLY A 18 -47.23 -151.48 -14.26
C GLY A 18 -47.61 -150.00 -14.24
N GLU A 19 -47.29 -149.29 -13.15
CA GLU A 19 -47.45 -147.84 -12.99
C GLU A 19 -46.28 -147.03 -13.60
N GLY A 20 -45.29 -147.69 -14.21
CA GLY A 20 -44.09 -147.04 -14.79
C GLY A 20 -43.04 -146.63 -13.75
N VAL A 21 -43.19 -147.03 -12.49
CA VAL A 21 -42.29 -146.72 -11.38
C VAL A 21 -41.39 -147.90 -11.09
N TRP A 22 -40.07 -147.67 -11.04
CA TRP A 22 -39.12 -148.74 -10.75
C TRP A 22 -39.14 -149.10 -9.26
N PRO A 23 -39.38 -150.36 -8.87
CA PRO A 23 -39.58 -150.72 -7.47
C PRO A 23 -38.25 -150.70 -6.69
N THR A 24 -38.12 -149.74 -5.78
CA THR A 24 -37.10 -149.72 -4.73
C THR A 24 -37.67 -150.20 -3.39
N VAL A 25 -36.79 -150.39 -2.41
CA VAL A 25 -37.19 -150.83 -1.06
C VAL A 25 -38.16 -149.83 -0.42
N VAL A 26 -38.04 -148.54 -0.76
CA VAL A 26 -38.87 -147.47 -0.21
C VAL A 26 -40.28 -147.52 -0.78
N GLU A 27 -40.46 -147.59 -2.11
CA GLU A 27 -41.80 -147.61 -2.70
C GLU A 27 -42.55 -148.90 -2.35
N VAL A 28 -41.86 -150.04 -2.33
CA VAL A 28 -42.48 -151.31 -1.94
C VAL A 28 -42.88 -151.30 -0.47
N ARG A 29 -42.07 -150.71 0.42
CA ARG A 29 -42.44 -150.57 1.83
C ARG A 29 -43.61 -149.60 2.02
N ALA A 30 -43.65 -148.50 1.27
CA ALA A 30 -44.75 -147.55 1.30
C ALA A 30 -46.07 -148.22 0.88
N ARG A 31 -46.05 -149.06 -0.16
CA ARG A 31 -47.23 -149.80 -0.65
C ARG A 31 -47.70 -150.90 0.31
N LEU A 32 -46.76 -151.58 0.97
CA LEU A 32 -47.08 -152.68 1.89
C LEU A 32 -47.43 -152.23 3.31
N GLY A 33 -47.00 -151.03 3.71
CA GLY A 33 -47.14 -150.47 5.06
C GLY A 33 -46.41 -151.23 6.17
N SER A 34 -45.76 -152.36 5.85
CA SER A 34 -45.11 -153.26 6.82
C SER A 34 -44.05 -154.13 6.13
N GLY A 35 -43.13 -154.69 6.92
CA GLY A 35 -42.02 -155.51 6.45
C GLY A 35 -40.64 -154.93 6.79
N SER A 36 -39.68 -155.80 7.10
CA SER A 36 -38.29 -155.40 7.33
C SER A 36 -37.64 -154.98 6.02
N ASN A 37 -36.91 -153.86 6.00
CA ASN A 37 -36.14 -153.39 4.85
C ASN A 37 -35.22 -154.49 4.29
N THR A 38 -34.66 -155.34 5.15
CA THR A 38 -33.76 -156.43 4.76
C THR A 38 -34.50 -157.52 3.98
N THR A 39 -35.71 -157.88 4.43
CA THR A 39 -36.57 -158.87 3.74
C THR A 39 -37.07 -158.32 2.41
N ILE A 40 -37.50 -157.06 2.36
CA ILE A 40 -37.93 -156.38 1.13
C ILE A 40 -36.78 -156.32 0.13
N ASN A 41 -35.58 -155.91 0.55
CA ASN A 41 -34.41 -155.82 -0.32
C ASN A 41 -34.02 -157.18 -0.91
N ASN A 42 -33.94 -158.23 -0.09
CA ASN A 42 -33.57 -159.57 -0.57
C ASN A 42 -34.60 -160.13 -1.56
N THR A 43 -35.89 -159.91 -1.29
CA THR A 43 -36.97 -160.36 -2.18
C THR A 43 -37.00 -159.56 -3.48
N LEU A 44 -36.78 -158.24 -3.42
CA LEU A 44 -36.68 -157.39 -4.60
C LEU A 44 -35.48 -157.74 -5.48
N LYS A 45 -34.34 -158.11 -4.89
CA LYS A 45 -33.19 -158.57 -5.67
C LYS A 45 -33.51 -159.83 -6.47
N ALA A 46 -34.09 -160.84 -5.81
CA ALA A 46 -34.49 -162.08 -6.48
C ALA A 46 -35.56 -161.83 -7.55
N TRP A 47 -36.59 -161.03 -7.22
CA TRP A 47 -37.65 -160.65 -8.15
C TRP A 47 -37.12 -159.86 -9.35
N ARG A 48 -36.22 -158.90 -9.18
CA ARG A 48 -35.63 -158.14 -10.30
C ARG A 48 -34.85 -159.04 -11.25
N GLN A 49 -34.08 -160.00 -10.71
CA GLN A 49 -33.36 -160.96 -11.54
C GLN A 49 -34.32 -161.85 -12.34
N GLU A 50 -35.38 -162.36 -11.71
CA GLU A 50 -36.42 -163.14 -12.39
C GLU A 50 -37.20 -162.31 -13.43
N PHE A 51 -37.55 -161.06 -13.09
CA PHE A 51 -38.29 -160.14 -13.94
C PHE A 51 -37.48 -159.74 -15.18
N LEU A 52 -36.23 -159.31 -14.99
CA LEU A 52 -35.35 -158.95 -16.11
C LEU A 52 -35.04 -160.15 -17.00
N ALA A 53 -34.86 -161.35 -16.44
CA ALA A 53 -34.67 -162.56 -17.24
C ALA A 53 -35.93 -162.89 -18.07
N ARG A 54 -37.13 -162.73 -17.50
CA ARG A 54 -38.40 -162.93 -18.22
C ARG A 54 -38.63 -161.88 -19.29
N VAL A 55 -38.40 -160.60 -18.97
CA VAL A 55 -38.54 -159.49 -19.92
C VAL A 55 -37.54 -159.66 -21.07
N ALA A 56 -36.30 -160.03 -20.80
CA ALA A 56 -35.29 -160.31 -21.84
C ALA A 56 -35.72 -161.45 -22.80
N VAL A 57 -36.46 -162.45 -22.30
CA VAL A 57 -37.01 -163.53 -23.13
C VAL A 57 -38.27 -163.10 -23.89
N SER A 58 -39.13 -162.25 -23.30
CA SER A 58 -40.32 -161.70 -23.98
C SER A 58 -39.99 -160.58 -24.97
N SER A 59 -38.84 -159.94 -24.85
CA SER A 59 -38.29 -158.96 -25.80
C SER A 59 -37.64 -159.63 -27.01
N ARG A 60 -38.07 -160.84 -27.39
CA ARG A 60 -37.84 -161.32 -28.75
C ARG A 60 -38.58 -160.36 -29.67
N ARG A 61 -37.80 -159.44 -30.28
CA ARG A 61 -38.18 -158.64 -31.43
C ARG A 61 -39.00 -159.57 -32.33
N PRO A 62 -40.26 -159.24 -32.68
CA PRO A 62 -40.97 -160.05 -33.64
C PRO A 62 -40.09 -160.13 -34.89
N ASP A 63 -39.99 -161.31 -35.53
CA ASP A 63 -39.23 -161.48 -36.78
C ASP A 63 -39.93 -160.67 -37.87
N TRP A 64 -39.71 -159.36 -37.84
CA TRP A 64 -40.21 -158.43 -38.82
C TRP A 64 -39.53 -158.74 -40.15
N PRO A 65 -40.28 -158.76 -41.26
CA PRO A 65 -39.66 -158.81 -42.58
C PRO A 65 -38.59 -157.72 -42.68
N PRO A 66 -37.42 -158.00 -43.28
CA PRO A 66 -36.31 -157.04 -43.39
C PRO A 66 -36.75 -155.67 -43.92
N SER A 67 -37.71 -155.66 -44.86
CA SER A 67 -38.31 -154.45 -45.42
C SER A 67 -39.05 -153.56 -44.40
N LEU A 68 -39.68 -154.16 -43.38
CA LEU A 68 -40.36 -153.41 -42.32
C LEU A 68 -39.36 -152.79 -41.34
N VAL A 69 -38.28 -153.52 -41.01
CA VAL A 69 -37.19 -152.99 -40.17
C VAL A 69 -36.54 -151.79 -40.84
N GLU A 70 -36.18 -151.92 -42.13
CA GLU A 70 -35.61 -150.82 -42.92
C GLU A 70 -36.56 -149.61 -43.00
N ALA A 71 -37.86 -149.83 -43.20
CA ALA A 71 -38.84 -148.74 -43.26
C ALA A 71 -38.95 -147.98 -41.92
N PHE A 72 -38.98 -148.68 -40.78
CA PHE A 72 -39.00 -148.03 -39.47
C PHE A 72 -37.68 -147.33 -39.14
N GLU A 73 -36.55 -147.89 -39.55
CA GLU A 73 -35.23 -147.26 -39.38
C GLU A 73 -35.10 -145.99 -40.23
N GLN A 74 -35.64 -145.98 -41.46
CA GLN A 74 -35.74 -144.77 -42.29
C GLN A 74 -36.68 -143.72 -41.70
N VAL A 75 -37.83 -144.12 -41.15
CA VAL A 75 -38.76 -143.20 -40.48
C VAL A 75 -38.13 -142.60 -39.23
N TRP A 76 -37.44 -143.42 -38.43
CA TRP A 76 -36.70 -142.97 -37.25
C TRP A 76 -35.57 -142.02 -37.63
N GLN A 77 -34.75 -142.37 -38.63
CA GLN A 77 -33.67 -141.51 -39.10
C GLN A 77 -34.21 -140.17 -39.60
N LYS A 78 -35.30 -140.17 -40.40
CA LYS A 78 -35.95 -138.92 -40.83
C LYS A 78 -36.49 -138.10 -39.66
N ALA A 79 -37.04 -138.73 -38.62
CA ALA A 79 -37.51 -138.03 -37.43
C ALA A 79 -36.35 -137.42 -36.63
N CYS A 80 -35.22 -138.13 -36.52
CA CYS A 80 -33.99 -137.60 -35.93
C CYS A 80 -33.44 -136.43 -36.75
N ASP A 81 -33.29 -136.57 -38.07
CA ASP A 81 -32.79 -135.52 -38.96
C ASP A 81 -33.69 -134.26 -38.90
N GLU A 82 -35.01 -134.43 -38.85
CA GLU A 82 -35.97 -133.32 -38.74
C GLU A 82 -35.89 -132.66 -37.35
N SER A 83 -35.78 -133.45 -36.28
CA SER A 83 -35.59 -132.90 -34.93
C SER A 83 -34.26 -132.15 -34.79
N GLU A 84 -33.19 -132.63 -35.41
CA GLU A 84 -31.89 -131.97 -35.42
C GLU A 84 -31.96 -130.64 -36.20
N ARG A 85 -32.64 -130.61 -37.35
CA ARG A 85 -32.88 -129.37 -38.11
C ARG A 85 -33.71 -128.36 -37.31
N GLN A 86 -34.78 -128.80 -36.65
CA GLN A 86 -35.59 -127.91 -35.82
C GLN A 86 -34.79 -127.38 -34.63
N LEU A 87 -34.00 -128.22 -33.98
CA LEU A 87 -33.13 -127.79 -32.88
C LEU A 87 -32.08 -126.78 -33.35
N GLU A 88 -31.50 -126.99 -34.52
CA GLU A 88 -30.54 -126.07 -35.12
C GLU A 88 -31.18 -124.74 -35.51
N SER A 89 -32.40 -124.77 -36.09
CA SER A 89 -33.17 -123.55 -36.37
C SER A 89 -33.45 -122.73 -35.11
N VAL A 90 -33.92 -123.40 -34.04
CA VAL A 90 -34.19 -122.73 -32.75
C VAL A 90 -32.91 -122.19 -32.13
N ARG A 91 -31.77 -122.90 -32.24
CA ARG A 91 -30.48 -122.40 -31.77
C ARG A 91 -30.07 -121.14 -32.52
N GLN A 92 -30.18 -121.14 -33.84
CA GLN A 92 -29.85 -119.97 -34.66
C GLN A 92 -30.75 -118.78 -34.37
N GLU A 93 -32.05 -119.00 -34.18
CA GLU A 93 -33.01 -117.96 -33.76
C GLU A 93 -32.64 -117.38 -32.38
N MET A 94 -32.37 -118.24 -31.39
CA MET A 94 -31.98 -117.81 -30.04
C MET A 94 -30.63 -117.08 -30.03
N GLU A 95 -29.66 -117.52 -30.83
CA GLU A 95 -28.38 -116.84 -30.97
C GLU A 95 -28.53 -115.46 -31.64
N ALA A 96 -29.39 -115.37 -32.66
CA ALA A 96 -29.71 -114.10 -33.31
C ALA A 96 -30.44 -113.14 -32.37
N GLU A 97 -31.42 -113.61 -31.60
CA GLU A 97 -32.11 -112.81 -30.58
C GLU A 97 -31.15 -112.37 -29.47
N ALA A 98 -30.29 -113.26 -28.97
CA ALA A 98 -29.30 -112.93 -27.96
C ALA A 98 -28.28 -111.90 -28.48
N ALA A 99 -27.86 -112.01 -29.74
CA ALA A 99 -26.99 -111.02 -30.38
C ALA A 99 -27.70 -109.66 -30.54
N GLY A 100 -28.97 -109.67 -30.95
CA GLY A 100 -29.81 -108.46 -31.04
C GLY A 100 -29.95 -107.75 -29.69
N LEU A 101 -30.33 -108.48 -28.65
CA LEU A 101 -30.47 -107.94 -27.29
C LEU A 101 -29.14 -107.41 -26.72
N ARG A 102 -28.01 -108.07 -27.03
CA ARG A 102 -26.68 -107.56 -26.65
C ARG A 102 -26.36 -106.24 -27.35
N ALA A 103 -26.58 -106.17 -28.66
CA ALA A 103 -26.37 -104.95 -29.42
C ALA A 103 -27.26 -103.79 -28.93
N GLU A 104 -28.53 -104.07 -28.63
CA GLU A 104 -29.45 -103.08 -28.04
C GLU A 104 -28.99 -102.63 -26.65
N SER A 105 -28.55 -103.56 -25.79
CA SER A 105 -28.04 -103.25 -24.46
C SER A 105 -26.78 -102.39 -24.53
N GLU A 106 -25.85 -102.72 -25.42
CA GLU A 106 -24.64 -101.93 -25.67
C GLU A 106 -24.99 -100.52 -26.20
N ALA A 107 -25.92 -100.43 -27.14
CA ALA A 107 -26.38 -99.15 -27.68
C ALA A 107 -27.05 -98.27 -26.62
N LEU A 108 -27.93 -98.85 -25.78
CA LEU A 108 -28.57 -98.15 -24.67
C LEU A 108 -27.55 -97.71 -23.61
N THR A 109 -26.57 -98.55 -23.30
CA THR A 109 -25.50 -98.21 -22.35
C THR A 109 -24.65 -97.05 -22.89
N ALA A 110 -24.28 -97.10 -24.17
CA ALA A 110 -23.55 -96.01 -24.82
C ALA A 110 -24.36 -94.71 -24.87
N ALA A 111 -25.67 -94.80 -25.15
CA ALA A 111 -26.57 -93.64 -25.11
C ALA A 111 -26.68 -93.05 -23.70
N GLY A 112 -26.79 -93.90 -22.67
CA GLY A 112 -26.82 -93.49 -21.26
C GLY A 112 -25.54 -92.77 -20.85
N GLN A 113 -24.37 -93.31 -21.19
CA GLN A 113 -23.08 -92.69 -20.92
C GLN A 113 -22.93 -91.32 -21.59
N ARG A 114 -23.40 -91.17 -22.84
CA ARG A 114 -23.40 -89.87 -23.54
C ARG A 114 -24.31 -88.86 -22.85
N ALA A 115 -25.53 -89.26 -22.51
CA ALA A 115 -26.48 -88.39 -21.81
C ALA A 115 -25.96 -87.97 -20.43
N GLU A 116 -25.30 -88.86 -19.69
CA GLU A 116 -24.64 -88.54 -18.43
C GLU A 116 -23.50 -87.54 -18.59
N ALA A 117 -22.64 -87.74 -19.59
CA ALA A 117 -21.54 -86.81 -19.89
C ALA A 117 -22.07 -85.41 -20.29
N GLU A 118 -23.12 -85.36 -21.11
CA GLU A 118 -23.80 -84.11 -21.48
C GLU A 118 -24.43 -83.43 -20.26
N ALA A 119 -25.13 -84.18 -19.40
CA ALA A 119 -25.72 -83.66 -18.17
C ALA A 119 -24.67 -83.11 -17.21
N GLN A 120 -23.51 -83.79 -17.07
CA GLN A 120 -22.39 -83.31 -16.26
C GLN A 120 -21.78 -82.02 -16.84
N SER A 121 -21.60 -81.95 -18.17
CA SER A 121 -21.10 -80.76 -18.85
C SER A 121 -22.04 -79.57 -18.66
N LEU A 122 -23.35 -79.76 -18.84
CA LEU A 122 -24.36 -78.72 -18.64
C LEU A 122 -24.43 -78.27 -17.18
N ARG A 123 -24.35 -79.19 -16.22
CA ARG A 123 -24.27 -78.83 -14.79
C ARG A 123 -23.06 -77.96 -14.50
N HIS A 124 -21.89 -78.33 -15.02
CA HIS A 124 -20.68 -77.55 -14.83
C HIS A 124 -20.81 -76.14 -15.46
N GLN A 125 -21.39 -76.02 -16.65
CA GLN A 125 -21.65 -74.73 -17.28
C GLN A 125 -22.63 -73.86 -16.46
N LEU A 126 -23.66 -74.46 -15.87
CA LEU A 126 -24.60 -73.77 -14.99
C LEU A 126 -23.92 -73.29 -13.70
N GLU A 127 -23.06 -74.12 -13.10
CA GLU A 127 -22.28 -73.74 -11.91
C GLU A 127 -21.33 -72.57 -12.20
N LEU A 128 -20.61 -72.61 -13.33
CA LEU A 128 -19.76 -71.51 -13.77
C LEU A 128 -20.56 -70.23 -14.05
N GLY A 129 -21.73 -70.38 -14.69
CA GLY A 129 -22.64 -69.26 -14.94
C GLY A 129 -23.15 -68.63 -13.63
N ALA A 130 -23.55 -69.46 -12.67
CA ALA A 130 -24.00 -69.01 -11.35
C ALA A 130 -22.88 -68.32 -10.56
N ALA A 131 -21.67 -68.88 -10.57
CA ALA A 131 -20.51 -68.26 -9.93
C ALA A 131 -20.21 -66.87 -10.52
N ARG A 132 -20.19 -66.76 -11.85
CA ARG A 132 -19.99 -65.48 -12.56
C ARG A 132 -21.10 -64.48 -12.24
N GLN A 133 -22.35 -64.92 -12.12
CA GLN A 133 -23.45 -64.04 -11.75
C GLN A 133 -23.28 -63.47 -10.34
N VAL A 134 -22.88 -64.31 -9.37
CA VAL A 134 -22.59 -63.85 -8.01
C VAL A 134 -21.45 -62.84 -7.97
N GLU A 135 -20.39 -63.06 -8.75
CA GLU A 135 -19.27 -62.10 -8.87
C GLU A 135 -19.72 -60.75 -9.45
N LEU A 136 -20.52 -60.77 -10.52
CA LEU A 136 -21.07 -59.56 -11.14
C LEU A 136 -22.01 -58.82 -10.19
N ASP A 137 -22.86 -59.52 -9.45
CA ASP A 137 -23.75 -58.92 -8.46
C ASP A 137 -22.96 -58.29 -7.31
N ALA A 138 -21.88 -58.93 -6.85
CA ALA A 138 -20.99 -58.38 -5.84
C ALA A 138 -20.27 -57.11 -6.35
N ALA A 139 -19.77 -57.14 -7.59
CA ALA A 139 -19.14 -55.97 -8.22
C ALA A 139 -20.14 -54.81 -8.37
N LEU A 140 -21.35 -55.10 -8.84
CA LEU A 140 -22.41 -54.10 -8.99
C LEU A 140 -22.81 -53.48 -7.64
N ARG A 141 -22.91 -54.28 -6.58
CA ARG A 141 -23.18 -53.77 -5.23
C ARG A 141 -22.06 -52.85 -4.75
N ARG A 142 -20.79 -53.22 -4.99
CA ARG A 142 -19.63 -52.40 -4.63
C ARG A 142 -19.66 -51.05 -5.35
N GLU A 143 -19.89 -51.05 -6.66
CA GLU A 143 -20.00 -49.83 -7.46
C GLU A 143 -21.17 -48.95 -7.00
N ARG A 144 -22.33 -49.52 -6.67
CA ARG A 144 -23.46 -48.77 -6.11
C ARG A 144 -23.11 -48.08 -4.79
N LEU A 145 -22.47 -48.80 -3.87
CA LEU A 145 -22.02 -48.22 -2.60
C LEU A 145 -20.98 -47.12 -2.81
N GLN A 146 -20.07 -47.27 -3.78
CA GLN A 146 -19.09 -46.24 -4.14
C GLN A 146 -19.77 -45.01 -4.73
N LEU A 147 -20.74 -45.18 -5.63
CA LEU A 147 -21.51 -44.08 -6.21
C LEU A 147 -22.30 -43.33 -5.13
N GLU A 148 -22.97 -44.04 -4.21
CA GLU A 148 -23.68 -43.42 -3.09
C GLU A 148 -22.73 -42.64 -2.17
N ALA A 149 -21.54 -43.17 -1.89
CA ALA A 149 -20.53 -42.48 -1.09
C ALA A 149 -20.04 -41.19 -1.78
N LEU A 150 -19.72 -41.27 -3.08
CA LEU A 150 -19.29 -40.12 -3.87
C LEU A 150 -20.39 -39.07 -4.02
N GLN A 151 -21.65 -39.49 -4.13
CA GLN A 151 -22.80 -38.56 -4.16
C GLN A 151 -22.92 -37.79 -2.85
N ARG A 152 -22.83 -38.47 -1.70
CA ARG A 152 -22.84 -37.83 -0.38
C ARG A 152 -21.66 -36.87 -0.19
N GLU A 153 -20.47 -37.26 -0.64
CA GLU A 153 -19.29 -36.39 -0.60
C GLU A 153 -19.48 -35.13 -1.46
N ARG A 154 -20.01 -35.29 -2.68
CA ARG A 154 -20.32 -34.17 -3.57
C ARG A 154 -21.36 -33.21 -2.95
N GLU A 155 -22.40 -33.75 -2.33
CA GLU A 155 -23.42 -32.95 -1.64
C GLU A 155 -22.81 -32.18 -0.46
N ALA A 156 -22.00 -32.85 0.37
CA ALA A 156 -21.30 -32.21 1.49
C ALA A 156 -20.36 -31.08 1.02
N LEU A 157 -19.59 -31.32 -0.05
CA LEU A 157 -18.73 -30.30 -0.64
C LEU A 157 -19.51 -29.14 -1.25
N SER A 158 -20.68 -29.41 -1.84
CA SER A 158 -21.57 -28.38 -2.38
C SER A 158 -22.08 -27.46 -1.27
N VAL A 159 -22.57 -28.04 -0.17
CA VAL A 159 -23.03 -27.29 1.00
C VAL A 159 -21.89 -26.49 1.63
N ALA A 160 -20.71 -27.08 1.77
CA ALA A 160 -19.53 -26.38 2.30
C ALA A 160 -19.10 -25.21 1.40
N ALA A 161 -19.15 -25.38 0.07
CA ALA A 161 -18.83 -24.31 -0.88
C ALA A 161 -19.85 -23.17 -0.83
N GLU A 162 -21.13 -23.47 -0.66
CA GLU A 162 -22.18 -22.45 -0.46
C GLU A 162 -21.99 -21.70 0.85
N ALA A 163 -21.69 -22.39 1.95
CA ALA A 163 -21.39 -21.76 3.24
C ALA A 163 -20.19 -20.81 3.14
N LEU A 164 -19.07 -21.26 2.56
CA LEU A 164 -17.88 -20.42 2.36
C LEU A 164 -18.16 -19.21 1.46
N ARG A 165 -19.01 -19.34 0.44
CA ARG A 165 -19.45 -18.20 -0.39
C ARG A 165 -20.27 -17.21 0.42
N GLY A 166 -21.14 -17.68 1.31
CA GLY A 166 -21.89 -16.86 2.25
C GLY A 166 -20.98 -16.08 3.19
N GLU A 167 -20.06 -16.77 3.88
CA GLU A 167 -19.08 -16.15 4.78
C GLU A 167 -18.22 -15.09 4.07
N LEU A 168 -17.80 -15.38 2.83
CA LEU A 168 -16.99 -14.45 2.04
C LEU A 168 -17.80 -13.23 1.58
N ALA A 169 -19.09 -13.38 1.30
CA ALA A 169 -19.98 -12.26 0.99
C ALA A 169 -20.19 -11.37 2.23
N GLU A 170 -20.43 -11.97 3.39
CA GLU A 170 -20.56 -11.25 4.66
C GLU A 170 -19.26 -10.51 5.04
N ALA A 171 -18.11 -11.18 4.91
CA ALA A 171 -16.81 -10.57 5.18
C ALA A 171 -16.53 -9.37 4.25
N ARG A 172 -16.89 -9.48 2.96
CA ARG A 172 -16.80 -8.36 2.00
C ARG A 172 -17.70 -7.21 2.41
N GLN A 173 -18.97 -7.48 2.71
CA GLN A 173 -19.92 -6.45 3.15
C GLN A 173 -19.45 -5.74 4.43
N ALA A 174 -18.90 -6.49 5.40
CA ALA A 174 -18.34 -5.92 6.61
C ALA A 174 -17.09 -5.07 6.33
N SER A 175 -16.24 -5.50 5.40
CA SER A 175 -15.06 -4.73 4.97
C SER A 175 -15.47 -3.42 4.28
N ASP A 176 -16.41 -3.49 3.34
CA ASP A 176 -16.91 -2.33 2.60
C ASP A 176 -17.58 -1.33 3.55
N ALA A 177 -18.37 -1.82 4.51
CA ALA A 177 -19.00 -0.98 5.53
C ALA A 177 -17.96 -0.27 6.42
N ARG A 178 -16.91 -0.98 6.86
CA ARG A 178 -15.81 -0.38 7.64
C ARG A 178 -15.05 0.67 6.82
N GLN A 179 -14.82 0.40 5.54
CA GLN A 179 -14.12 1.33 4.66
C GLN A 179 -14.94 2.60 4.43
N ALA A 180 -16.24 2.47 4.16
CA ALA A 180 -17.15 3.61 4.04
C ALA A 180 -17.21 4.43 5.35
N GLU A 181 -17.22 3.78 6.52
CA GLU A 181 -17.18 4.46 7.81
C GLU A 181 -15.87 5.25 8.01
N LEU A 182 -14.72 4.66 7.66
CA LEU A 182 -13.43 5.33 7.73
C LEU A 182 -13.35 6.51 6.76
N GLU A 183 -13.84 6.36 5.54
CA GLU A 183 -13.92 7.43 4.54
C GLU A 183 -14.80 8.57 5.03
N GLN A 184 -15.98 8.27 5.59
CA GLN A 184 -16.86 9.27 6.17
C GLN A 184 -16.20 10.03 7.34
N ARG A 185 -15.53 9.31 8.26
CA ARG A 185 -14.80 9.93 9.36
C ARG A 185 -13.66 10.82 8.86
N HIS A 186 -12.95 10.38 7.83
CA HIS A 186 -11.87 11.16 7.24
C HIS A 186 -12.40 12.42 6.55
N GLU A 187 -13.46 12.33 5.76
CA GLU A 187 -14.12 13.48 5.16
C GLU A 187 -14.60 14.48 6.21
N GLN A 188 -15.18 13.99 7.30
CA GLN A 188 -15.63 14.84 8.39
C GLN A 188 -14.44 15.56 9.05
N ALA A 189 -13.36 14.86 9.36
CA ALA A 189 -12.15 15.46 9.92
C ALA A 189 -11.54 16.52 8.98
N LEU A 190 -11.55 16.27 7.67
CA LEU A 190 -11.10 17.25 6.67
C LEU A 190 -12.01 18.49 6.64
N ARG A 191 -13.34 18.32 6.72
CA ARG A 191 -14.28 19.44 6.78
C ARG A 191 -14.08 20.26 8.05
N GLU A 192 -13.92 19.61 9.19
CA GLU A 192 -13.65 20.27 10.47
C GLU A 192 -12.32 21.05 10.43
N ALA A 193 -11.24 20.43 9.93
CA ALA A 193 -9.94 21.08 9.79
C ALA A 193 -10.00 22.29 8.84
N ARG A 194 -10.74 22.20 7.72
CA ARG A 194 -10.96 23.33 6.81
C ARG A 194 -11.73 24.46 7.49
N ALA A 195 -12.83 24.14 8.17
CA ALA A 195 -13.60 25.13 8.90
C ALA A 195 -12.78 25.80 10.02
N GLU A 196 -11.91 25.06 10.71
CA GLU A 196 -10.97 25.65 11.67
C GLU A 196 -9.93 26.57 11.02
N SER A 197 -9.38 26.19 9.86
CA SER A 197 -8.46 27.03 9.10
C SER A 197 -9.13 28.32 8.66
N GLU A 198 -10.32 28.23 8.06
CA GLU A 198 -11.13 29.38 7.65
C GLU A 198 -11.44 30.30 8.84
N ARG A 199 -11.78 29.75 10.01
CA ARG A 199 -11.99 30.54 11.24
C ARG A 199 -10.71 31.25 11.68
N LYS A 200 -9.56 30.56 11.65
CA LYS A 200 -8.26 31.16 12.01
C LYS A 200 -7.87 32.27 11.04
N GLU A 201 -8.09 32.07 9.75
CA GLU A 201 -7.88 33.07 8.72
C GLU A 201 -8.80 34.28 8.90
N ALA A 202 -10.10 34.07 9.11
CA ALA A 202 -11.05 35.14 9.38
C ALA A 202 -10.64 35.97 10.61
N LEU A 203 -10.28 35.33 11.72
CA LEU A 203 -9.76 36.01 12.92
C LEU A 203 -8.46 36.76 12.66
N ALA A 204 -7.58 36.23 11.81
CA ALA A 204 -6.35 36.92 11.42
C ALA A 204 -6.65 38.17 10.57
N TYR A 205 -7.58 38.07 9.61
CA TYR A 205 -8.05 39.21 8.83
C TYR A 205 -8.68 40.29 9.73
N GLU A 206 -9.57 39.92 10.65
CA GLU A 206 -10.17 40.85 11.63
C GLU A 206 -9.09 41.56 12.48
N ARG A 207 -8.08 40.82 12.95
CA ARG A 207 -6.96 41.39 13.72
C ARG A 207 -6.13 42.37 12.90
N LEU A 208 -5.83 42.02 11.64
CA LEU A 208 -5.08 42.88 10.72
C LEU A 208 -5.88 44.14 10.37
N GLU A 209 -7.18 44.01 10.14
CA GLU A 209 -8.06 45.15 9.88
C GLU A 209 -8.16 46.06 11.12
N GLY A 210 -8.32 45.49 12.31
CA GLY A 210 -8.30 46.25 13.56
C GLY A 210 -6.95 46.92 13.86
N LEU A 211 -5.83 46.32 13.45
CA LEU A 211 -4.51 46.96 13.51
C LEU A 211 -4.41 48.09 12.48
N ARG A 212 -4.86 47.87 11.25
CA ARG A 212 -4.90 48.86 10.17
C ARG A 212 -5.70 50.10 10.60
N VAL A 213 -6.89 49.91 11.17
CA VAL A 213 -7.71 51.02 11.69
C VAL A 213 -6.98 51.80 12.78
N ARG A 214 -6.35 51.12 13.74
CA ARG A 214 -5.56 51.78 14.80
C ARG A 214 -4.36 52.53 14.26
N LEU A 215 -3.66 51.99 13.27
CA LEU A 215 -2.55 52.68 12.61
C LEU A 215 -3.03 53.92 11.85
N TYR A 216 -4.17 53.84 11.14
CA TYR A 216 -4.77 55.01 10.51
C TYR A 216 -5.12 56.09 11.54
N GLN A 217 -5.74 55.71 12.65
CA GLN A 217 -6.04 56.64 13.75
C GLN A 217 -4.76 57.27 14.31
N GLN A 218 -3.72 56.49 14.57
CA GLN A 218 -2.44 56.99 15.07
C GLN A 218 -1.80 57.98 14.08
N VAL A 219 -1.78 57.68 12.78
CA VAL A 219 -1.24 58.59 11.76
C VAL A 219 -2.06 59.87 11.67
N GLU A 220 -3.39 59.78 11.79
CA GLU A 220 -4.25 60.97 11.83
C GLU A 220 -3.98 61.84 13.08
N ASP A 221 -3.81 61.23 14.24
CA ASP A 221 -3.51 61.93 15.49
C ASP A 221 -2.10 62.54 15.44
N GLU A 222 -1.08 61.81 15.00
CA GLU A 222 0.27 62.34 14.76
C GLU A 222 0.25 63.51 13.75
N ARG A 223 -0.57 63.43 12.70
CA ARG A 223 -0.74 64.53 11.74
C ARG A 223 -1.42 65.74 12.38
N ARG A 224 -2.41 65.53 13.26
CA ARG A 224 -3.07 66.61 14.02
C ARG A 224 -2.07 67.26 14.99
N ASP A 225 -1.30 66.46 15.71
CA ASP A 225 -0.27 66.93 16.63
C ASP A 225 0.82 67.70 15.90
N MET A 226 1.34 67.17 14.79
CA MET A 226 2.33 67.85 13.94
C MET A 226 1.78 69.17 13.39
N LYS A 227 0.51 69.20 12.94
CA LYS A 227 -0.15 70.44 12.53
C LYS A 227 -0.26 71.43 13.68
N GLY A 228 -0.61 70.97 14.89
CA GLY A 228 -0.65 71.81 16.09
C GLY A 228 0.72 72.33 16.50
N GLN A 229 1.77 71.52 16.40
CA GLN A 229 3.16 71.93 16.64
C GLN A 229 3.62 72.98 15.62
N LEU A 230 3.32 72.79 14.33
CA LEU A 230 3.60 73.77 13.29
C LEU A 230 2.88 75.10 13.55
N GLN A 231 1.61 75.08 13.94
CA GLN A 231 0.88 76.30 14.32
C GLN A 231 1.48 76.99 15.55
N LYS A 232 1.93 76.24 16.55
CA LYS A 232 2.66 76.80 17.71
C LYS A 232 3.99 77.43 17.27
N GLN A 233 4.75 76.77 16.40
CA GLN A 233 5.99 77.33 15.86
C GLN A 233 5.72 78.59 15.03
N GLU A 234 4.66 78.59 14.22
CA GLU A 234 4.27 79.75 13.41
C GLU A 234 3.83 80.93 14.27
N THR A 235 3.05 80.70 15.33
CA THR A 235 2.66 81.75 16.28
C THR A 235 3.86 82.30 17.06
N VAL A 236 4.79 81.43 17.50
CA VAL A 236 6.05 81.86 18.11
C VAL A 236 6.89 82.67 17.13
N LEU A 237 7.01 82.24 15.86
CA LEU A 237 7.70 82.99 14.81
C LEU A 237 7.05 84.34 14.52
N GLN A 238 5.72 84.41 14.53
CA GLN A 238 4.98 85.67 14.37
C GLN A 238 5.23 86.60 15.57
N GLN A 239 5.22 86.07 16.80
CA GLN A 239 5.54 86.83 18.00
C GLN A 239 6.98 87.35 17.99
N THR A 240 7.96 86.50 17.66
CA THR A 240 9.36 86.94 17.55
C THR A 240 9.55 87.98 16.45
N ARG A 241 8.83 87.88 15.32
CA ARG A 241 8.82 88.92 14.28
C ARG A 241 8.21 90.23 14.80
N GLN A 242 7.10 90.17 15.53
CA GLN A 242 6.48 91.36 16.12
C GLN A 242 7.40 92.01 17.16
N ASP A 243 8.03 91.23 18.01
CA ASP A 243 8.95 91.74 19.03
C ASP A 243 10.23 92.29 18.39
N ALA A 244 10.77 91.64 17.36
CA ALA A 244 11.85 92.20 16.55
C ALA A 244 11.47 93.54 15.91
N ALA A 245 10.25 93.65 15.35
CA ALA A 245 9.76 94.90 14.78
C ALA A 245 9.57 96.00 15.83
N LYS A 246 9.09 95.66 17.05
CA LYS A 246 9.02 96.60 18.18
C LYS A 246 10.41 97.09 18.59
N VAL A 247 11.36 96.16 18.74
CA VAL A 247 12.75 96.48 19.07
C VAL A 247 13.36 97.37 18.00
N GLU A 248 13.17 97.04 16.72
CA GLU A 248 13.61 97.87 15.60
C GLU A 248 12.97 99.27 15.63
N GLY A 249 11.67 99.37 15.94
CA GLY A 249 10.96 100.64 16.15
C GLY A 249 11.59 101.48 17.27
N LEU A 250 11.83 100.89 18.43
CA LEU A 250 12.50 101.56 19.56
C LEU A 250 13.94 101.98 19.21
N TRP A 251 14.67 101.18 18.43
CA TRP A 251 15.98 101.55 17.92
C TRP A 251 15.90 102.73 16.96
N ARG A 252 14.93 102.76 16.04
CA ARG A 252 14.71 103.89 15.12
C ARG A 252 14.36 105.16 15.89
N GLU A 253 13.49 105.09 16.89
CA GLU A 253 13.17 106.24 17.76
C GLU A 253 14.41 106.75 18.50
N ARG A 254 15.21 105.86 19.12
CA ARG A 254 16.47 106.25 19.77
C ARG A 254 17.49 106.84 18.81
N MET A 255 17.57 106.33 17.58
CA MET A 255 18.45 106.89 16.54
C MET A 255 17.99 108.28 16.14
N LEU A 256 16.69 108.51 15.97
CA LEU A 256 16.12 109.83 15.69
C LEU A 256 16.32 110.81 16.85
N GLU A 257 16.19 110.36 18.10
CA GLU A 257 16.54 111.17 19.28
C GLU A 257 18.02 111.53 19.28
N ARG A 258 18.91 110.55 19.02
CA ARG A 258 20.35 110.83 18.89
C ARG A 258 20.69 111.75 17.73
N GLU A 259 19.98 111.66 16.60
CA GLU A 259 20.15 112.58 15.48
C GLU A 259 19.67 113.99 15.83
N ARG A 260 18.57 114.14 16.58
CA ARG A 260 18.11 115.44 17.10
C ARG A 260 19.09 116.02 18.11
N ASP A 261 19.59 115.21 19.04
CA ASP A 261 20.59 115.62 20.02
C ASP A 261 21.91 116.00 19.33
N ASN A 262 22.37 115.21 18.34
CA ASN A 262 23.54 115.54 17.52
C ASN A 262 23.31 116.81 16.70
N GLY A 263 22.13 117.00 16.11
CA GLY A 263 21.77 118.24 15.42
C GLY A 263 21.80 119.45 16.37
N GLY A 264 21.30 119.28 17.60
CA GLY A 264 21.36 120.30 18.65
C GLY A 264 22.80 120.59 19.12
N LEU A 265 23.64 119.56 19.23
CA LEU A 265 25.06 119.71 19.57
C LEU A 265 25.85 120.36 18.43
N LEU A 266 25.59 119.99 17.18
CA LEU A 266 26.19 120.61 15.98
C LEU A 266 25.81 122.09 15.89
N ALA A 267 24.54 122.45 16.08
CA ALA A 267 24.13 123.86 16.10
C ALA A 267 24.81 124.67 17.23
N ARG A 268 25.02 124.07 18.41
CA ARG A 268 25.78 124.70 19.51
C ARG A 268 27.26 124.85 19.18
N LEU A 269 27.85 123.85 18.51
CA LEU A 269 29.24 123.89 18.04
C LEU A 269 29.42 124.97 16.96
N GLU A 270 28.52 125.05 15.99
CA GLU A 270 28.53 126.09 14.94
C GLU A 270 28.40 127.49 15.55
N LEU A 271 27.50 127.69 16.51
CA LEU A 271 27.38 128.96 17.22
C LEU A 271 28.66 129.31 18.01
N SER A 272 29.25 128.32 18.68
CA SER A 272 30.54 128.48 19.38
C SER A 272 31.69 128.77 18.41
N GLN A 273 31.71 128.17 17.23
CA GLN A 273 32.71 128.42 16.20
C GLN A 273 32.54 129.81 15.61
N GLN A 274 31.31 130.24 15.30
CA GLN A 274 31.03 131.61 14.87
C GLN A 274 31.46 132.65 15.91
N GLN A 275 31.23 132.37 17.20
CA GLN A 275 31.72 133.22 18.29
C GLN A 275 33.25 133.24 18.38
N ALA A 276 33.91 132.10 18.16
CA ALA A 276 35.37 132.00 18.15
C ALA A 276 35.99 132.70 16.93
N ASP A 277 35.38 132.59 15.75
CA ASP A 277 35.84 133.24 14.52
C ASP A 277 35.63 134.75 14.59
N ALA A 278 34.48 135.22 15.11
CA ALA A 278 34.28 136.65 15.39
C ALA A 278 35.31 137.20 16.39
N ALA A 279 35.64 136.43 17.44
CA ALA A 279 36.69 136.80 18.39
C ALA A 279 38.08 136.80 17.74
N ARG A 280 38.38 135.88 16.82
CA ARG A 280 39.64 135.83 16.06
C ARG A 280 39.78 137.02 15.12
N GLU A 281 38.73 137.35 14.36
CA GLU A 281 38.72 138.53 13.48
C GLU A 281 38.91 139.83 14.27
N GLU A 282 38.31 139.95 15.45
CA GLU A 282 38.49 141.12 16.32
C GLU A 282 39.94 141.21 16.85
N LEU A 283 40.55 140.07 17.17
CA LEU A 283 41.94 139.99 17.63
C LEU A 283 42.94 140.27 16.49
N GLU A 284 42.64 139.85 15.26
CA GLU A 284 43.41 140.21 14.07
C GLU A 284 43.29 141.69 13.72
N ARG A 285 42.10 142.30 13.83
CA ARG A 285 41.94 143.77 13.68
C ARG A 285 42.76 144.53 14.73
N GLN A 286 42.75 144.07 15.98
CA GLN A 286 43.54 144.68 17.05
C GLN A 286 45.05 144.51 16.83
N ARG A 287 45.50 143.34 16.35
CA ARG A 287 46.90 143.11 15.97
C ARG A 287 47.32 143.97 14.79
N GLY A 288 46.53 144.06 13.73
CA GLY A 288 46.82 144.91 12.57
C GLY A 288 46.85 146.40 12.93
N ALA A 289 45.96 146.86 13.83
CA ALA A 289 46.00 148.22 14.36
C ALA A 289 47.25 148.46 15.23
N GLY A 290 47.67 147.47 16.02
CA GLY A 290 48.88 147.51 16.84
C GLY A 290 50.16 147.53 16.00
N GLU A 291 50.24 146.72 14.94
CA GLU A 291 51.37 146.69 14.01
C GLU A 291 51.49 148.00 13.21
N ALA A 292 50.37 148.57 12.75
CA ALA A 292 50.36 149.86 12.08
C ALA A 292 50.78 151.03 13.01
N ALA A 293 50.40 150.96 14.30
CA ALA A 293 50.84 151.93 15.30
C ALA A 293 52.34 151.77 15.63
N ALA A 294 52.84 150.55 15.77
CA ALA A 294 54.25 150.26 16.02
C ALA A 294 55.14 150.70 14.85
N ALA A 295 54.69 150.50 13.61
CA ALA A 295 55.39 150.98 12.41
C ALA A 295 55.52 152.51 12.40
N ARG A 296 54.47 153.25 12.76
CA ARG A 296 54.50 154.73 12.86
C ARG A 296 55.44 155.23 13.95
N VAL A 297 55.49 154.54 15.10
CA VAL A 297 56.42 154.90 16.20
C VAL A 297 57.87 154.62 15.81
N LEU A 298 58.15 153.53 15.10
CA LEU A 298 59.49 153.22 14.59
C LEU A 298 59.94 154.22 13.52
N GLU A 299 59.04 154.65 12.63
CA GLU A 299 59.33 155.65 11.61
C GLU A 299 59.66 157.02 12.25
N GLN A 300 58.86 157.46 13.24
CA GLN A 300 59.13 158.68 14.00
C GLN A 300 60.41 158.60 14.84
N ALA A 301 60.72 157.42 15.42
CA ALA A 301 61.96 157.20 16.15
C ALA A 301 63.20 157.24 15.23
N ALA A 302 63.09 156.73 14.00
CA ALA A 302 64.15 156.80 13.00
C ALA A 302 64.39 158.24 12.51
N GLU A 303 63.34 159.05 12.37
CA GLU A 303 63.47 160.49 12.07
C GLU A 303 64.12 161.28 13.20
N LEU A 304 63.74 161.02 14.45
CA LEU A 304 64.36 161.62 15.64
C LEU A 304 65.83 161.23 15.78
N ALA A 305 66.19 159.97 15.56
CA ALA A 305 67.57 159.52 15.57
C ALA A 305 68.42 160.23 14.49
N ARG A 306 67.87 160.41 13.28
CA ARG A 306 68.56 161.15 12.20
C ARG A 306 68.77 162.64 12.54
N LEU A 307 67.81 163.27 13.20
CA LEU A 307 67.93 164.66 13.64
C LEU A 307 68.93 164.82 14.79
N GLN A 308 68.92 163.88 15.74
CA GLN A 308 69.89 163.86 16.85
C GLN A 308 71.31 163.60 16.37
N GLU A 309 71.51 162.70 15.40
CA GLU A 309 72.84 162.44 14.83
C GLU A 309 73.35 163.67 14.06
N ARG A 310 72.48 164.38 13.32
CA ARG A 310 72.83 165.67 12.68
C ARG A 310 73.23 166.72 13.71
N GLN A 311 72.49 166.85 14.81
CA GLN A 311 72.81 167.81 15.87
C GLN A 311 74.12 167.45 16.58
N ARG A 312 74.37 166.16 16.83
CA ARG A 312 75.60 165.67 17.45
C ARG A 312 76.81 165.96 16.58
N LEU A 313 76.75 165.60 15.29
CA LEU A 313 77.83 165.86 14.33
C LEU A 313 78.11 167.36 14.18
N GLN A 314 77.05 168.18 14.13
CA GLN A 314 77.23 169.63 14.18
C GLN A 314 77.98 170.02 15.45
N ARG A 315 77.52 169.59 16.65
CA ARG A 315 78.16 169.90 17.94
C ARG A 315 79.63 169.49 18.01
N GLU A 316 79.96 168.30 17.53
CA GLU A 316 81.35 167.82 17.47
C GLU A 316 82.19 168.71 16.55
N HIS A 317 81.65 169.11 15.38
CA HIS A 317 82.32 170.03 14.47
C HIS A 317 82.52 171.44 15.04
N TRP A 318 81.55 171.93 15.82
CA TRP A 318 81.66 173.20 16.55
C TRP A 318 82.74 173.14 17.63
N LEU A 319 82.79 172.03 18.38
CA LEU A 319 83.78 171.82 19.45
C LEU A 319 85.20 171.66 18.88
N GLU A 320 85.39 170.94 17.77
CA GLU A 320 86.69 170.85 17.09
C GLU A 320 87.18 172.22 16.60
N ARG A 321 86.30 173.07 16.05
CA ARG A 321 86.68 174.43 15.63
C ARG A 321 87.11 175.28 16.83
N ILE A 322 86.38 175.19 17.94
CA ILE A 322 86.71 175.92 19.17
C ILE A 322 88.01 175.40 19.79
N GLU A 323 88.23 174.09 19.85
CA GLU A 323 89.48 173.50 20.35
C GLU A 323 90.68 173.87 19.48
N GLY A 324 90.54 173.82 18.15
CA GLY A 324 91.60 174.25 17.23
C GLY A 324 91.95 175.73 17.38
N ALA A 325 90.95 176.57 17.61
CA ALA A 325 91.14 178.01 17.81
C ALA A 325 91.73 178.36 19.20
N LEU A 326 91.42 177.56 20.23
CA LEU A 326 92.03 177.66 21.57
C LEU A 326 93.48 177.14 21.58
N ALA A 327 93.79 176.08 20.82
CA ALA A 327 95.15 175.57 20.67
C ALA A 327 96.09 176.53 19.94
N ALA A 328 95.57 177.36 19.03
CA ALA A 328 96.34 178.38 18.30
C ALA A 328 96.65 179.65 19.12
N ASN A 329 96.19 179.73 20.38
CA ASN A 329 96.37 180.88 21.29
C ASN A 329 96.01 182.25 20.64
N ALA A 330 95.06 182.24 19.70
CA ALA A 330 94.64 183.38 18.90
C ALA A 330 93.38 184.07 19.45
N ALA A 331 93.10 183.91 20.75
CA ALA A 331 91.91 184.47 21.39
C ALA A 331 92.18 185.93 21.86
N PRO A 332 91.52 186.94 21.29
CA PRO A 332 91.66 188.33 21.75
C PRO A 332 91.12 188.52 23.18
N VAL A 333 91.67 189.49 23.92
CA VAL A 333 91.40 189.68 25.37
C VAL A 333 90.17 190.56 25.65
N GLU A 334 89.72 191.35 24.67
CA GLU A 334 88.52 192.21 24.80
C GLU A 334 87.22 191.44 24.55
N THR A 335 86.20 191.72 25.37
CA THR A 335 84.90 191.01 25.38
C THR A 335 84.08 191.25 24.10
N GLU A 336 84.16 192.45 23.51
CA GLU A 336 83.50 192.76 22.23
C GLU A 336 84.21 192.07 21.05
N ALA A 337 85.54 192.02 21.05
CA ALA A 337 86.33 191.31 20.03
C ALA A 337 86.16 189.78 20.11
N ARG A 338 86.02 189.19 21.30
CA ARG A 338 85.72 187.74 21.47
C ARG A 338 84.37 187.34 20.90
N ARG A 339 83.37 188.21 20.98
CA ARG A 339 82.02 187.91 20.49
C ARG A 339 81.97 187.87 18.97
N SER A 340 82.57 188.86 18.32
CA SER A 340 82.70 188.88 16.85
C SER A 340 83.64 187.79 16.32
N TRP A 341 84.68 187.44 17.08
CA TRP A 341 85.57 186.30 16.77
C TRP A 341 84.85 184.95 16.90
N LEU A 342 84.07 184.76 17.98
CA LEU A 342 83.21 183.57 18.12
C LEU A 342 82.18 183.54 16.99
N GLU A 343 81.48 184.62 16.66
CA GLU A 343 80.49 184.64 15.56
C GLU A 343 81.09 184.26 14.19
N ALA A 344 82.28 184.76 13.85
CA ALA A 344 82.98 184.37 12.61
C ALA A 344 83.47 182.90 12.63
N LEU A 345 83.90 182.40 13.78
CA LEU A 345 84.25 180.99 13.97
C LEU A 345 83.02 180.09 13.97
N LEU A 346 81.85 180.69 14.17
CA LEU A 346 80.59 180.02 14.39
C LEU A 346 79.59 180.23 13.22
N GLU A 347 80.04 180.68 12.05
CA GLU A 347 79.18 180.67 10.85
C GLU A 347 79.30 179.33 10.09
N PRO A 348 78.18 178.70 9.73
CA PRO A 348 78.15 177.55 8.83
C PRO A 348 78.35 178.03 7.40
N ARG A 349 79.42 177.58 6.73
CA ARG A 349 79.40 177.52 5.27
C ARG A 349 78.42 176.41 4.90
N ALA A 350 77.36 176.80 4.18
CA ALA A 350 76.30 175.90 3.72
C ALA A 350 76.85 174.63 3.06
#